data_AF-G5LSP4-F1
#
_entry.id   AF-G5LSP4-F1
#
_cell.length_a   1.000
_cell.length_b   1.000
_cell.length_c   1.000
_cell.angle_alpha   90.00
_cell.angle_beta   90.00
_cell.angle_gamma   90.00
#
_symmetry.space_group_name_H-M   'P 1'
#
loop_
_entity.id
_entity.type
_entity.pdbx_description
1 polymer ?
#
loop_
_entity_poly.entity_id
_entity_poly.type
_entity_poly.pdbx_seq_one_letter_code
_entity_poly.pdbx_strand_id
1 'polypeptide(L)'
;MADGFNSHTIEYYVETKDGEDKQLIAQAQLDIDGKVDERVNNRDREQVLEHYLEKIASVYDSLYTAVETNSPVNLRQLVKGNSPAV
;
A
#
# COMPACT_ATOMS: atom_id res chain seq x y z
N MET A 1 29.40 0.57 9.86
CA MET A 1 28.24 -0.29 10.15
C MET A 1 27.48 -0.45 8.85
N ALA A 2 27.11 -1.66 8.47
CA ALA A 2 26.48 -1.91 7.18
C ALA A 2 25.02 -1.46 7.24
N ASP A 3 24.75 -0.22 6.82
CA ASP A 3 23.40 0.22 6.49
C ASP A 3 22.80 -0.78 5.49
N GLY A 4 21.70 -1.44 5.88
CA GLY A 4 20.92 -2.29 5.00
C GLY A 4 21.11 -3.81 5.10
N PHE A 5 21.94 -4.32 6.02
CA PHE A 5 22.09 -5.78 6.18
C PHE A 5 20.85 -6.39 6.87
N ASN A 6 19.98 -7.05 6.11
CA ASN A 6 18.65 -7.59 6.50
C ASN A 6 17.49 -6.58 6.58
N SER A 7 17.66 -5.36 6.07
CA SER A 7 16.50 -4.49 5.84
C SER A 7 15.81 -4.90 4.55
N HIS A 8 14.50 -5.14 4.58
CA HIS A 8 13.72 -5.48 3.39
C HIS A 8 12.68 -4.42 3.10
N THR A 9 12.65 -3.96 1.85
CA THR A 9 11.56 -3.14 1.36
C THR A 9 10.38 -4.02 0.99
N ILE A 10 9.21 -3.70 1.54
CA ILE A 10 7.92 -4.30 1.20
C ILE A 10 7.21 -3.30 0.28
N GLU A 11 6.90 -3.72 -0.93
CA GLU A 11 6.22 -2.89 -1.91
C GLU A 11 4.81 -3.42 -2.16
N TYR A 12 3.83 -2.52 -2.12
CA TYR A 12 2.44 -2.83 -2.39
C TYR A 12 2.09 -2.30 -3.77
N TYR A 13 1.56 -3.18 -4.61
CA TYR A 13 1.18 -2.85 -5.98
C TYR A 13 -0.29 -3.17 -6.24
N VAL A 14 -0.90 -2.39 -7.13
CA VAL A 14 -2.12 -2.77 -7.83
C VAL A 14 -1.76 -2.97 -9.29
N GLU A 15 -2.21 -4.07 -9.86
CA GLU A 15 -1.97 -4.42 -11.26
C GLU A 15 -3.25 -4.86 -11.97
N THR A 16 -3.29 -4.65 -13.29
CA THR A 16 -4.33 -5.25 -14.12
C THR A 16 -4.10 -6.76 -14.16
N LYS A 17 -5.17 -7.52 -14.43
CA LYS A 17 -5.11 -8.98 -14.50
C LYS A 17 -4.01 -9.49 -15.43
N ASP A 18 -3.78 -8.79 -16.53
CA ASP A 18 -2.80 -9.16 -17.57
C ASP A 18 -1.39 -8.62 -17.28
N GLY A 19 -1.20 -7.88 -16.18
CA GLY A 19 0.09 -7.33 -15.74
C GLY A 19 0.62 -6.18 -16.58
N GLU A 20 -0.14 -5.70 -17.57
CA GLU A 20 0.28 -4.63 -18.49
C GLU A 20 0.38 -3.27 -17.81
N ASP A 21 -0.39 -3.04 -16.76
CA ASP A 21 -0.32 -1.83 -15.94
C ASP A 21 -0.18 -2.21 -14.48
N LYS A 22 0.88 -1.72 -13.85
CA LYS A 22 1.26 -1.98 -12.46
C LYS A 22 1.66 -0.67 -11.81
N GLN A 23 1.03 -0.37 -10.68
CA GLN A 23 1.22 0.89 -9.96
C GLN A 23 1.61 0.60 -8.50
N LEU A 24 2.69 1.24 -8.04
CA LEU A 24 3.10 1.22 -6.64
C LEU A 24 2.11 2.07 -5.84
N ILE A 25 1.48 1.49 -4.82
CA ILE A 25 0.49 2.20 -3.97
C ILE A 25 1.07 2.57 -2.61
N ALA A 26 2.02 1.79 -2.10
CA ALA A 26 2.66 2.05 -0.82
C ALA A 26 3.97 1.28 -0.70
N GLN A 27 4.80 1.71 0.25
CA GLN A 27 6.03 1.05 0.62
C GLN A 27 6.12 0.96 2.14
N ALA A 28 6.79 -0.08 2.62
CA ALA A 28 7.18 -0.23 4.02
C ALA A 28 8.62 -0.77 4.12
N GLN A 29 9.26 -0.56 5.27
CA GLN A 29 10.60 -1.06 5.55
C GLN A 29 10.56 -2.01 6.73
N LEU A 30 11.00 -3.25 6.52
CA LEU A 30 11.30 -4.18 7.60
C LEU A 30 12.75 -3.97 8.02
N ASP A 31 12.98 -3.63 9.28
CA ASP A 31 14.32 -3.47 9.84
C ASP A 31 14.92 -4.79 10.36
N ILE A 32 16.17 -4.71 10.81
CA ILE A 32 16.94 -5.85 11.31
C ILE A 32 16.40 -6.42 12.62
N ASP A 33 15.68 -5.60 13.39
CA ASP A 33 15.06 -5.97 14.67
C ASP A 33 13.69 -6.63 14.47
N GLY A 34 13.24 -6.73 13.21
CA GLY A 34 11.97 -7.32 12.85
C GLY A 34 10.79 -6.36 12.99
N LYS A 35 11.02 -5.05 12.97
CA LYS A 35 9.95 -4.06 12.95
C LYS A 35 9.68 -3.55 11.55
N VAL A 36 8.41 -3.42 11.20
CA VAL A 36 7.95 -2.77 9.98
C VAL A 36 7.74 -1.28 10.27
N ASP A 37 8.29 -0.42 9.42
CA ASP A 37 8.31 1.04 9.55
C ASP A 37 8.75 1.51 10.95
N GLU A 38 9.78 0.85 11.50
CA GLU A 38 10.38 1.12 12.83
C GLU A 38 9.41 0.98 14.03
N ARG A 39 8.14 0.61 13.78
CA ARG A 39 7.04 0.63 14.76
C ARG A 39 6.41 -0.73 15.00
N VAL A 40 6.10 -1.49 13.95
CA VAL A 40 5.23 -2.66 14.02
C VAL A 40 6.05 -3.94 14.17
N ASN A 41 5.89 -4.68 15.26
CA ASN A 41 6.58 -5.96 15.43
C ASN A 41 6.04 -6.99 14.42
N ASN A 42 6.89 -7.54 13.55
CA ASN A 42 6.47 -8.50 12.52
C ASN A 42 5.95 -9.85 13.05
N ARG A 43 6.11 -10.11 14.35
CA ARG A 43 5.55 -11.29 15.04
C ARG A 43 4.18 -11.02 15.66
N ASP A 44 3.76 -9.76 15.74
CA ASP A 44 2.44 -9.38 16.21
C ASP A 44 1.46 -9.37 15.03
N ARG A 45 0.65 -10.43 14.96
CA ARG A 45 -0.29 -10.63 13.85
C ARG A 45 -1.31 -9.50 13.71
N GLU A 46 -1.76 -8.93 14.82
CA GLU A 46 -2.80 -7.89 14.79
C GLU A 46 -2.22 -6.58 14.27
N GLN A 47 -1.07 -6.15 14.81
CA GLN A 47 -0.41 -4.92 14.36
C GLN A 47 0.05 -5.01 12.90
N VAL A 48 0.52 -6.18 12.44
CA VAL A 48 0.88 -6.39 11.03
C VAL A 48 -0.35 -6.29 10.13
N LEU A 49 -1.49 -6.83 10.56
CA LEU A 49 -2.74 -6.75 9.79
C LEU A 49 -3.22 -5.30 9.69
N GLU A 50 -3.25 -4.56 10.81
CA GLU A 50 -3.65 -3.15 10.81
C GLU A 50 -2.75 -2.30 9.91
N HIS A 51 -1.44 -2.50 10.00
CA HIS A 51 -0.47 -1.82 9.14
C HIS A 51 -0.69 -2.14 7.65
N TYR A 52 -0.90 -3.42 7.33
CA TYR A 52 -1.22 -3.83 5.96
C TYR A 52 -2.50 -3.15 5.44
N LEU A 53 -3.56 -3.14 6.25
CA LEU A 53 -4.83 -2.51 5.88
C LEU A 53 -4.67 -1.00 5.66
N GLU A 54 -3.87 -0.32 6.51
CA GLU A 54 -3.53 1.09 6.33
C GLU A 54 -2.84 1.36 4.99
N LYS A 55 -1.89 0.50 4.59
CA LYS A 55 -1.14 0.66 3.32
C LYS A 55 -2.02 0.55 2.08
N ILE A 56 -3.13 -0.17 2.15
CA ILE A 56 -4.04 -0.39 1.02
C ILE A 56 -5.36 0.37 1.12
N ALA A 57 -5.63 1.05 2.24
CA ALA A 57 -6.91 1.69 2.52
C ALA A 57 -7.35 2.67 1.42
N SER A 58 -6.43 3.51 0.94
CA SER A 58 -6.69 4.50 -0.11
C SER A 58 -7.21 3.90 -1.42
N VAL A 59 -6.80 2.67 -1.73
CA VAL A 59 -7.29 1.92 -2.91
C VAL A 59 -8.76 1.55 -2.71
N TYR A 60 -9.12 1.04 -1.53
CA TYR A 60 -10.50 0.68 -1.22
C TYR A 60 -11.41 1.90 -1.14
N ASP A 61 -10.96 3.01 -0.56
CA ASP A 61 -11.71 4.27 -0.53
C ASP A 61 -12.01 4.78 -1.94
N SER A 62 -11.00 4.70 -2.83
CA SER A 62 -11.14 5.10 -4.23
C SER A 62 -12.08 4.18 -5.00
N LEU A 63 -12.01 2.86 -4.77
CA LEU A 63 -12.93 1.89 -5.36
C LEU A 63 -14.37 2.12 -4.89
N TYR A 64 -14.57 2.35 -3.59
CA TYR A 64 -15.88 2.64 -3.03
C TYR A 64 -16.49 3.89 -3.64
N THR A 65 -15.71 4.98 -3.73
CA THR A 65 -16.13 6.24 -4.36
C THR A 65 -16.51 6.05 -5.83
N ALA A 66 -15.73 5.29 -6.58
CA ALA A 66 -16.01 5.03 -8.00
C ALA A 66 -17.30 4.22 -8.18
N VAL A 67 -17.55 3.24 -7.32
CA VAL A 67 -18.80 2.47 -7.30
C VAL A 67 -19.99 3.37 -6.97
N GLU A 68 -19.87 4.20 -5.92
CA GLU A 68 -20.95 5.10 -5.48
C GLU A 68 -21.32 6.13 -6.57
N THR A 69 -20.32 6.67 -7.27
CA THR A 69 -20.50 7.67 -8.32
C THR A 69 -20.71 7.08 -9.72
N ASN A 70 -20.70 5.76 -9.85
CA ASN A 70 -20.74 5.03 -11.13
C ASN A 70 -19.69 5.54 -12.13
N SER A 71 -18.48 5.79 -11.63
CA SER A 71 -17.34 6.30 -12.40
C SER A 71 -16.43 5.16 -12.86
N PRO A 72 -15.81 5.26 -14.05
CA PRO A 72 -14.80 4.30 -14.48
C PRO A 72 -13.58 4.38 -13.56
N VAL A 73 -13.00 3.21 -13.26
CA VAL A 73 -11.78 3.10 -12.44
C VAL A 73 -10.56 2.95 -13.36
N ASN A 74 -9.56 3.80 -13.16
CA ASN A 74 -8.23 3.62 -13.73
C ASN A 74 -7.19 3.44 -12.62
N LEU A 75 -6.22 2.54 -12.80
CA LEU A 75 -5.20 2.24 -11.78
C LEU A 75 -4.42 3.47 -11.31
N ARG A 76 -4.11 4.40 -12.21
CA ARG A 76 -3.42 5.64 -11.85
C ARG A 76 -4.27 6.58 -10.97
N GLN A 77 -5.59 6.48 -11.06
CA GLN A 77 -6.51 7.24 -10.22
C GLN A 77 -6.66 6.60 -8.83
N LEU A 78 -6.59 5.27 -8.73
CA LEU A 78 -6.57 4.57 -7.44
C LEU A 78 -5.36 4.95 -6.58
N VAL A 79 -4.21 5.16 -7.22
CA VAL A 79 -2.93 5.42 -6.53
C VAL A 79 -2.82 6.87 -6.05
N LYS A 80 -3.43 7.83 -6.78
CA LYS A 80 -3.29 9.26 -6.46
C LYS A 80 -4.09 9.70 -5.24
N GLY A 81 -5.01 8.87 -4.76
CA GLY A 81 -6.08 9.30 -3.88
C GLY A 81 -6.99 10.27 -4.63
N ASN A 82 -8.30 10.13 -4.48
CA ASN A 82 -9.25 11.05 -5.10
C ASN A 82 -9.14 12.42 -4.39
N SER A 83 -8.12 13.22 -4.70
CA SER A 83 -8.11 14.64 -4.38
C SER A 83 -9.19 15.26 -5.27
N PRO A 84 -10.29 15.79 -4.71
CA PRO A 84 -11.21 16.59 -5.52
C PRO A 84 -10.37 17.74 -6.10
N ALA A 85 -10.49 17.95 -7.41
CA ALA A 85 -9.91 19.13 -8.04
C ALA A 85 -10.51 20.36 -7.34
N VAL A 86 -9.66 21.12 -6.66
CA VAL A 86 -10.01 22.41 -6.03
C VAL A 86 -10.21 23.47 -7.10
#